data_AF-A0A939TC70-F1
#
_entry.id   AF-A0A939TC70-F1
#
_cell.length_a   1.000
_cell.length_b   1.000
_cell.length_c   1.000
_cell.angle_alpha   90.00
_cell.angle_beta   90.00
_cell.angle_gamma   90.00
#
_symmetry.space_group_name_H-M   'P 1'
#
loop_
_entity.id
_entity.type
_entity.pdbx_description
1 polymer ?
#
loop_
_entity_poly.entity_id
_entity_poly.type
_entity_poly.pdbx_seq_one_letter_code
_entity_poly.pdbx_strand_id
1 'polypeptide(L)'
;MPIFSRPSFTLWSRKLQAAQPAISAARLERFLDLSRPAEPAAQLRQLLLVVFLLTPLSPEEITEHAQRRWDLHPDKTAELQRGEVEFGFRWYSINGVLTDCGASQAFIDKARELFHDFSRQDIAPGQLASGPEDTTSTGDQAPEDDESTGERQDDVAEEHKEETDLADAATTKPDPATAKNRAELLALLPAFRTWKGRRSYRNMEKAIDKRYVHSTLSEVPKRTNLPSLDLVLAYIEGCGGDDDDLIAWEEAWRRIAMAERRNSPGADPGRT
;
A
#
# COMPACT_ATOMS: atom_id res chain seq x y z
N MET A 1 28.54 -6.94 46.15
CA MET A 1 27.64 -6.80 44.99
C MET A 1 26.26 -7.28 45.40
N PRO A 2 25.24 -6.41 45.50
CA PRO A 2 23.89 -6.85 45.82
C PRO A 2 23.07 -7.11 44.54
N ILE A 3 22.32 -8.22 44.56
CA ILE A 3 21.36 -8.63 43.55
C ILE A 3 20.06 -7.88 43.82
N PHE A 4 19.65 -6.99 42.93
CA PHE A 4 18.33 -6.33 43.00
C PHE A 4 17.25 -7.28 42.47
N SER A 5 16.36 -7.70 43.37
CA SER A 5 15.15 -8.45 43.04
C SER A 5 14.12 -7.52 42.40
N ARG A 6 13.72 -7.79 41.15
CA ARG A 6 12.66 -7.06 40.45
C ARG A 6 11.28 -7.46 41.02
N PRO A 7 10.39 -6.52 41.36
CA PRO A 7 9.04 -6.86 41.77
C PRO A 7 8.22 -7.39 40.58
N SER A 8 7.35 -8.36 40.86
CA SER A 8 6.56 -9.10 39.88
C SER A 8 5.53 -8.22 39.15
N PHE A 9 5.79 -8.01 37.86
CA PHE A 9 5.01 -7.21 36.91
C PHE A 9 3.56 -7.70 36.70
N THR A 10 3.28 -8.97 37.02
CA THR A 10 2.00 -9.64 36.77
C THR A 10 0.85 -9.21 37.67
N LEU A 11 1.13 -8.64 38.85
CA LEU A 11 0.09 -8.18 39.78
C LEU A 11 -0.35 -6.73 39.51
N TRP A 12 0.49 -5.94 38.84
CA TRP A 12 0.22 -4.55 38.51
C TRP A 12 -0.69 -4.43 37.28
N SER A 13 -0.50 -5.28 36.26
CA SER A 13 -1.34 -5.27 35.05
C SER A 13 -2.80 -5.65 35.32
N ARG A 14 -3.06 -6.59 36.23
CA ARG A 14 -4.44 -7.00 36.58
C ARG A 14 -5.25 -5.94 37.32
N LYS A 15 -4.59 -5.08 38.12
CA LYS A 15 -5.27 -3.99 38.84
C LYS A 15 -5.56 -2.78 37.95
N LEU A 16 -4.71 -2.54 36.93
CA LEU A 16 -4.97 -1.52 35.91
C LEU A 16 -6.09 -1.92 34.95
N GLN A 17 -6.22 -3.21 34.63
CA GLN A 17 -7.26 -3.73 33.72
C GLN A 17 -8.67 -3.78 34.34
N ALA A 18 -8.78 -3.79 35.68
CA ALA A 18 -10.06 -3.81 36.39
C ALA A 18 -10.66 -2.41 36.66
N ALA A 19 -9.95 -1.33 36.34
CA ALA A 19 -10.31 0.04 36.73
C ALA A 19 -10.63 1.00 35.56
N GLN A 20 -10.64 0.53 34.30
CA GLN A 20 -10.92 1.40 33.17
C GLN A 20 -12.35 1.23 32.64
N PRO A 21 -13.15 2.31 32.54
CA PRO A 21 -14.46 2.24 31.92
C PRO A 21 -14.28 2.07 30.42
N ALA A 22 -14.98 1.09 29.84
CA ALA A 22 -15.13 0.97 28.40
C ALA A 22 -15.63 2.31 27.85
N ILE A 23 -14.80 2.99 27.05
CA ILE A 23 -15.21 4.21 26.35
C ILE A 23 -16.26 3.77 25.33
N SER A 24 -17.52 4.07 25.60
CA SER A 24 -18.65 3.74 24.72
C SER A 24 -18.49 4.44 23.37
N ALA A 25 -18.92 3.79 22.28
CA ALA A 25 -18.97 4.37 20.93
C ALA A 25 -19.55 5.81 20.90
N ALA A 26 -20.61 6.06 21.68
CA ALA A 26 -21.25 7.38 21.81
C ALA A 26 -20.32 8.50 22.35
N ARG A 27 -19.31 8.14 23.15
CA ARG A 27 -18.33 9.10 23.70
C ARG A 27 -17.25 9.42 22.68
N LEU A 28 -16.93 8.46 21.82
CA LEU A 28 -16.02 8.64 20.69
C LEU A 28 -16.67 9.49 19.59
N GLU A 29 -17.91 9.20 19.23
CA GLU A 29 -18.69 10.00 18.27
C GLU A 29 -18.82 11.46 18.75
N ARG A 30 -19.18 11.67 20.02
CA ARG A 30 -19.26 13.01 20.60
C ARG A 30 -17.92 13.75 20.60
N PHE A 31 -16.81 13.05 20.79
CA PHE A 31 -15.48 13.64 20.72
C PHE A 31 -15.09 14.03 19.29
N LEU A 32 -15.37 13.17 18.31
CA LEU A 32 -15.13 13.44 16.89
C LEU A 32 -15.99 14.60 16.38
N ASP A 33 -17.27 14.67 16.78
CA ASP A 33 -18.17 15.77 16.43
C ASP A 33 -17.75 17.11 17.03
N LEU A 34 -17.25 17.11 18.28
CA LEU A 34 -16.76 18.32 18.95
C LEU A 34 -15.44 18.84 18.36
N SER A 35 -14.71 17.99 17.64
CA SER A 35 -13.31 18.26 17.31
C SER A 35 -13.06 18.55 15.84
N ARG A 36 -14.08 18.53 14.96
CA ARG A 36 -14.00 18.74 13.50
C ARG A 36 -13.00 19.86 13.15
N PRO A 37 -11.76 19.52 12.80
CA PRO A 37 -10.75 20.50 12.45
C PRO A 37 -10.97 20.95 11.02
N ALA A 38 -10.65 22.21 10.75
CA ALA A 38 -10.67 22.77 9.40
C ALA A 38 -9.56 22.21 8.50
N GLU A 39 -8.57 21.47 9.05
CA GLU A 39 -7.40 21.00 8.31
C GLU A 39 -7.18 19.47 8.38
N PRO A 40 -6.78 18.83 7.26
CA PRO A 40 -6.53 17.38 7.18
C PRO A 40 -5.48 16.86 8.16
N ALA A 41 -4.37 17.60 8.35
CA ALA A 41 -3.31 17.20 9.29
C ALA A 41 -3.80 17.13 10.75
N ALA A 42 -4.73 18.00 11.13
CA ALA A 42 -5.34 17.97 12.45
C ALA A 42 -6.32 16.80 12.61
N GLN A 43 -6.95 16.33 11.52
CA GLN A 43 -7.79 15.12 11.52
C GLN A 43 -6.97 13.84 11.67
N LEU A 44 -5.84 13.73 10.96
CA LEU A 44 -4.91 12.59 11.11
C LEU A 44 -4.28 12.56 12.51
N ARG A 45 -3.89 13.73 13.04
CA ARG A 45 -3.44 13.88 14.42
C ARG A 45 -4.51 13.46 15.42
N GLN A 46 -5.78 13.76 15.17
CA GLN A 46 -6.89 13.32 16.02
C GLN A 46 -7.20 11.83 15.87
N LEU A 47 -7.11 11.26 14.68
CA LEU A 47 -7.26 9.82 14.45
C LEU A 47 -6.17 9.04 15.19
N LEU A 48 -4.92 9.48 15.05
CA LEU A 48 -3.81 8.92 15.81
C LEU A 48 -4.04 9.14 17.30
N LEU A 49 -4.33 10.35 17.78
CA LEU A 49 -4.64 10.57 19.20
C LEU A 49 -5.79 9.69 19.70
N VAL A 50 -6.82 9.44 18.91
CA VAL A 50 -7.91 8.51 19.25
C VAL A 50 -7.39 7.08 19.34
N VAL A 51 -6.60 6.60 18.38
CA VAL A 51 -5.98 5.27 18.43
C VAL A 51 -5.02 5.14 19.63
N PHE A 52 -4.26 6.19 19.93
CA PHE A 52 -3.30 6.30 21.03
C PHE A 52 -3.96 6.49 22.41
N LEU A 53 -5.14 7.12 22.49
CA LEU A 53 -5.90 7.33 23.74
C LEU A 53 -6.87 6.19 24.06
N LEU A 54 -7.26 5.40 23.06
CA LEU A 54 -8.13 4.24 23.23
C LEU A 54 -7.37 2.93 23.45
N THR A 55 -6.07 2.93 23.21
CA THR A 55 -5.19 1.82 23.59
C THR A 55 -4.65 2.09 24.99
N PRO A 56 -4.70 1.12 25.94
CA PRO A 56 -4.27 1.32 27.33
C PRO A 56 -2.74 1.41 27.48
N LEU A 57 -2.03 1.57 26.36
CA LEU A 57 -0.59 1.59 26.29
C LEU A 57 -0.11 3.03 26.40
N SER A 58 0.95 3.24 27.17
CA SER A 58 1.61 4.53 27.20
C SER A 58 2.17 4.87 25.81
N PRO A 59 2.36 6.15 25.48
CA PRO A 59 3.02 6.55 24.23
C PRO A 59 4.38 5.87 24.01
N GLU A 60 5.10 5.55 25.10
CA GLU A 60 6.38 4.84 25.09
C GLU A 60 6.19 3.36 24.76
N GLU A 61 5.17 2.69 25.31
CA GLU A 61 4.87 1.29 25.00
C GLU A 61 4.43 1.10 23.55
N ILE A 62 3.67 2.05 23.00
CA ILE A 62 3.27 2.02 21.58
C ILE A 62 4.49 2.22 20.68
N THR A 63 5.40 3.10 21.08
CA THR A 63 6.67 3.34 20.37
C THR A 63 7.55 2.11 20.36
N GLU A 64 7.73 1.51 21.53
CA GLU A 64 8.52 0.30 21.68
C GLU A 64 7.89 -0.86 20.92
N HIS A 65 6.56 -0.97 20.92
CA HIS A 65 5.85 -1.98 20.15
C HIS A 65 6.01 -1.77 18.64
N ALA A 66 5.86 -0.53 18.16
CA ALA A 66 6.01 -0.19 16.75
C ALA A 66 7.42 -0.45 16.22
N GLN A 67 8.44 -0.05 17.00
CA GLN A 67 9.84 -0.33 16.70
C GLN A 67 10.11 -1.82 16.67
N ARG A 68 9.64 -2.58 17.67
CA ARG A 68 9.91 -4.02 17.80
C ARG A 68 9.21 -4.87 16.75
N ARG A 69 8.02 -4.45 16.29
CA ARG A 69 7.16 -5.23 15.38
C ARG A 69 7.38 -4.89 13.91
N TRP A 70 7.57 -3.62 13.59
CA TRP A 70 7.65 -3.12 12.21
C TRP A 70 9.01 -2.55 11.83
N ASP A 71 10.02 -2.69 12.70
CA ASP A 71 11.36 -2.10 12.51
C ASP A 71 11.29 -0.60 12.21
N LEU A 72 10.29 0.07 12.81
CA LEU A 72 10.03 1.47 12.56
C LEU A 72 11.20 2.28 13.14
N HIS A 73 11.84 3.12 12.32
CA HIS A 73 12.92 3.98 12.81
C HIS A 73 12.41 4.87 13.96
N PRO A 74 13.22 5.13 15.02
CA PRO A 74 12.83 6.00 16.13
C PRO A 74 12.30 7.36 15.66
N ASP A 75 12.92 7.93 14.62
CA ASP A 75 12.50 9.20 14.04
C ASP A 75 11.11 9.13 13.40
N LYS A 76 10.77 8.03 12.71
CA LYS A 76 9.44 7.81 12.13
C LYS A 76 8.37 7.59 13.21
N THR A 77 8.79 7.04 14.36
CA THR A 77 7.89 6.88 15.50
C THR A 77 7.65 8.21 16.21
N ALA A 78 8.68 9.06 16.30
CA ALA A 78 8.57 10.42 16.81
C ALA A 78 7.75 11.33 15.89
N GLU A 79 7.90 11.19 14.57
CA GLU A 79 7.03 11.82 13.56
C GLU A 79 5.57 11.38 13.74
N LEU A 80 5.31 10.08 13.90
CA LEU A 80 3.98 9.54 14.19
C LEU A 80 3.37 10.14 15.47
N GLN A 81 4.16 10.26 16.54
CA GLN A 81 3.72 10.89 17.80
C GLN A 81 3.45 12.39 17.65
N ARG A 82 4.21 13.09 16.80
CA ARG A 82 4.00 14.52 16.50
C ARG A 82 2.87 14.75 15.50
N GLY A 83 2.35 13.70 14.86
CA GLY A 83 1.38 13.81 13.77
C GLY A 83 2.01 14.30 12.46
N GLU A 84 3.34 14.28 12.35
CA GLU A 84 4.13 14.61 11.17
C GLU A 84 4.23 13.37 10.27
N VAL A 85 3.09 12.79 9.95
CA VAL A 85 3.06 11.56 9.15
C VAL A 85 3.16 11.95 7.68
N GLU A 86 4.36 11.89 7.12
CA GLU A 86 4.52 11.95 5.66
C GLU A 86 3.74 10.80 5.00
N PHE A 87 3.13 11.11 3.86
CA PHE A 87 2.44 10.14 2.99
C PHE A 87 3.31 8.89 2.79
N GLY A 88 2.84 7.75 3.30
CA GLY A 88 3.61 6.50 3.32
C GLY A 88 3.13 5.47 4.34
N PHE A 89 2.31 5.87 5.31
CA PHE A 89 1.65 4.91 6.21
C PHE A 89 0.57 4.13 5.47
N ARG A 90 0.73 2.82 5.49
CA ARG A 90 -0.18 1.88 4.83
C ARG A 90 -1.24 1.41 5.82
N TRP A 91 -2.46 1.16 5.32
CA TRP A 91 -3.54 0.64 6.14
C TRP A 91 -3.14 -0.65 6.87
N TYR A 92 -2.39 -1.56 6.22
CA TYR A 92 -1.94 -2.80 6.87
C TYR A 92 -1.11 -2.56 8.14
N SER A 93 -0.31 -1.50 8.19
CA SER A 93 0.47 -1.15 9.38
C SER A 93 -0.46 -0.74 10.51
N ILE A 94 -1.44 0.11 10.22
CA ILE A 94 -2.45 0.55 11.19
C ILE A 94 -3.30 -0.62 11.67
N ASN A 95 -3.81 -1.44 10.74
CA ASN A 95 -4.59 -2.63 11.05
C ASN A 95 -3.84 -3.62 11.95
N GLY A 96 -2.54 -3.82 11.69
CA GLY A 96 -1.66 -4.62 12.52
C GLY A 96 -1.58 -4.09 13.96
N VAL A 97 -1.35 -2.77 14.11
CA VAL A 97 -1.35 -2.11 15.44
C VAL A 97 -2.66 -2.35 16.16
N LEU A 98 -3.78 -2.08 15.50
CA LEU A 98 -5.11 -2.16 16.10
C LEU A 98 -5.44 -3.58 16.54
N THR A 99 -5.11 -4.57 15.70
CA THR A 99 -5.32 -5.98 16.01
C THR A 99 -4.44 -6.43 17.18
N ASP A 100 -3.15 -6.08 17.18
CA ASP A 100 -2.20 -6.46 18.24
C ASP A 100 -2.57 -5.79 19.59
N CYS A 101 -3.20 -4.62 19.54
CA CYS A 101 -3.75 -3.93 20.70
C CYS A 101 -5.12 -4.46 21.17
N GLY A 102 -5.68 -5.47 20.50
CA GLY A 102 -6.97 -6.07 20.86
C GLY A 102 -8.19 -5.19 20.53
N ALA A 103 -8.07 -4.31 19.53
CA ALA A 103 -9.20 -3.53 19.06
C ALA A 103 -10.32 -4.45 18.52
N SER A 104 -11.58 -4.06 18.72
CA SER A 104 -12.71 -4.79 18.17
C SER A 104 -12.79 -4.62 16.64
N GLN A 105 -13.40 -5.59 15.95
CA GLN A 105 -13.56 -5.51 14.49
C GLN A 105 -14.31 -4.24 14.05
N ALA A 106 -15.37 -3.87 14.78
CA ALA A 106 -16.11 -2.64 14.50
C ALA A 106 -15.23 -1.37 14.60
N PHE A 107 -14.24 -1.37 15.50
CA PHE A 107 -13.28 -0.28 15.61
C PHE A 107 -12.30 -0.26 14.44
N ILE A 108 -11.79 -1.42 14.05
CA ILE A 108 -10.89 -1.59 12.90
C ILE A 108 -11.60 -1.12 11.62
N ASP A 109 -12.85 -1.50 11.42
CA ASP A 109 -13.64 -1.09 10.25
C ASP A 109 -13.86 0.42 10.22
N LYS A 110 -14.13 1.05 11.38
CA LYS A 110 -14.28 2.50 11.45
C LYS A 110 -12.97 3.25 11.21
N ALA A 111 -11.86 2.74 11.75
CA ALA A 111 -10.53 3.29 11.48
C ALA A 111 -10.16 3.16 9.99
N ARG A 112 -10.59 2.07 9.33
CA ARG A 112 -10.40 1.85 7.89
C ARG A 112 -11.17 2.87 7.06
N GLU A 113 -12.44 3.08 7.38
CA GLU A 113 -13.30 4.08 6.73
C GLU A 113 -12.64 5.48 6.79
N LEU A 114 -12.21 5.89 7.98
CA LEU A 114 -11.55 7.18 8.19
C LEU A 114 -10.21 7.28 7.43
N PHE A 115 -9.42 6.20 7.41
CA PHE A 115 -8.17 6.15 6.65
C PHE A 115 -8.42 6.32 5.14
N HIS A 116 -9.46 5.68 4.59
CA HIS A 116 -9.82 5.83 3.18
C HIS A 116 -10.39 7.20 2.86
N ASP A 117 -11.24 7.76 3.72
CA ASP A 117 -11.79 9.11 3.53
C ASP A 117 -10.69 10.16 3.55
N PHE A 118 -9.71 10.02 4.44
CA PHE A 118 -8.51 10.86 4.45
C PHE A 118 -7.71 10.72 3.15
N SER A 119 -7.45 9.48 2.72
CA SER A 119 -6.71 9.18 1.48
C SER A 119 -7.39 9.75 0.22
N ARG A 120 -8.71 9.99 0.27
CA ARG A 120 -9.49 10.59 -0.83
C ARG A 120 -9.44 12.12 -0.84
N GLN A 121 -9.26 12.78 0.31
CA GLN A 121 -9.29 14.24 0.42
C GLN A 121 -8.04 14.92 -0.15
N ASP A 122 -6.91 14.21 -0.21
CA ASP A 122 -5.63 14.77 -0.69
C ASP A 122 -5.42 14.77 -2.22
N ILE A 123 -6.50 14.61 -3.01
CA ILE A 123 -6.44 14.79 -4.48
C ILE A 123 -7.44 15.88 -4.92
N ALA A 124 -7.22 17.11 -4.48
CA ALA A 124 -7.70 18.29 -5.19
C ALA A 124 -6.51 18.91 -5.95
N PRO A 125 -6.34 18.66 -7.26
CA PRO A 125 -5.16 19.07 -8.03
C PRO A 125 -5.14 20.57 -8.37
N GLY A 126 -5.48 21.45 -7.43
CA GLY A 126 -5.64 22.89 -7.72
C GLY A 126 -5.28 23.86 -6.60
N GLN A 127 -4.94 23.42 -5.39
CA GLN A 127 -4.84 24.33 -4.24
C GLN A 127 -3.42 24.80 -3.86
N LEU A 128 -2.39 24.44 -4.65
CA LEU A 128 -0.99 24.86 -4.44
C LEU A 128 -0.52 26.01 -5.35
N ALA A 129 -1.39 26.59 -6.19
CA ALA A 129 -1.02 27.67 -7.10
C ALA A 129 -1.68 29.00 -6.69
N SER A 130 -1.17 29.64 -5.63
CA SER A 130 -1.40 31.07 -5.36
C SER A 130 -0.27 31.59 -4.47
N GLY A 131 0.95 31.63 -5.02
CA GLY A 131 2.04 32.46 -4.53
C GLY A 131 2.13 33.74 -5.38
N PRO A 132 2.57 34.88 -4.82
CA PRO A 132 2.47 36.17 -5.47
C PRO A 132 3.45 36.27 -6.64
N GLU A 133 2.92 36.71 -7.79
CA GLU A 133 3.67 36.99 -9.00
C GLU A 133 4.56 38.22 -8.78
N ASP A 134 5.88 38.01 -8.82
CA ASP A 134 6.85 39.10 -8.92
C ASP A 134 7.31 39.20 -10.38
N THR A 135 6.90 40.30 -11.01
CA THR A 135 7.16 40.65 -12.40
C THR A 135 8.49 41.37 -12.57
N THR A 136 9.43 40.82 -13.33
CA THR A 136 10.48 41.52 -14.09
C THR A 136 11.31 40.45 -14.84
N SER A 137 11.89 40.62 -16.02
CA SER A 137 11.75 41.50 -17.18
C SER A 137 12.81 41.02 -18.19
N THR A 138 12.40 40.83 -19.45
CA THR A 138 13.07 41.25 -20.71
C THR A 138 14.49 40.76 -21.06
N GLY A 139 14.58 40.18 -22.26
CA GLY A 139 15.79 40.01 -23.10
C GLY A 139 15.68 38.69 -23.87
N ASP A 140 15.00 38.59 -25.01
CA ASP A 140 15.27 39.15 -26.34
C ASP A 140 16.70 38.92 -26.86
N GLN A 141 16.86 37.84 -27.65
CA GLN A 141 17.65 37.81 -28.90
C GLN A 141 17.44 36.47 -29.64
N ALA A 142 16.81 36.58 -30.81
CA ALA A 142 16.95 35.70 -31.98
C ALA A 142 18.31 35.99 -32.71
N PRO A 143 18.72 35.35 -33.83
CA PRO A 143 17.98 34.41 -34.70
C PRO A 143 18.76 33.19 -35.26
N GLU A 144 17.97 32.31 -35.87
CA GLU A 144 18.16 31.55 -37.14
C GLU A 144 19.34 30.57 -37.39
N ASP A 145 18.99 29.56 -38.20
CA ASP A 145 19.81 28.61 -38.97
C ASP A 145 20.10 27.24 -38.32
N ASP A 146 19.37 26.19 -38.72
CA ASP A 146 19.92 25.22 -39.71
C ASP A 146 18.87 24.19 -40.15
N GLU A 147 18.88 23.97 -41.44
CA GLU A 147 18.00 23.20 -42.30
C GLU A 147 18.57 21.77 -42.40
N SER A 148 17.84 20.75 -41.96
CA SER A 148 18.16 19.38 -42.37
C SER A 148 16.91 18.52 -42.53
N THR A 149 16.36 18.70 -43.72
CA THR A 149 15.46 17.79 -44.44
C THR A 149 16.12 16.41 -44.59
N GLY A 150 15.47 15.38 -44.07
CA GLY A 150 15.89 13.99 -44.19
C GLY A 150 14.67 13.07 -44.25
N GLU A 151 13.98 13.12 -45.39
CA GLU A 151 12.97 12.15 -45.79
C GLU A 151 13.57 10.73 -45.82
N ARG A 152 12.95 9.80 -45.09
CA ARG A 152 12.92 8.38 -45.43
C ARG A 152 11.52 7.85 -45.16
N GLN A 153 10.70 7.92 -46.20
CA GLN A 153 9.62 6.97 -46.45
C GLN A 153 10.27 5.64 -46.80
N ASP A 154 9.97 4.60 -46.02
CA ASP A 154 10.02 3.23 -46.50
C ASP A 154 8.65 2.61 -46.21
N ASP A 155 7.97 2.32 -47.32
CA ASP A 155 6.78 1.51 -47.44
C ASP A 155 6.96 0.18 -46.70
N VAL A 156 6.09 -0.11 -45.74
CA VAL A 156 5.84 -1.50 -45.32
C VAL A 156 4.34 -1.73 -45.27
N ALA A 157 3.93 -2.60 -46.18
CA ALA A 157 2.60 -3.08 -46.48
C ALA A 157 1.71 -3.31 -45.25
N GLU A 158 0.44 -2.92 -45.45
CA GLU A 158 -0.73 -3.39 -44.75
C GLU A 158 -0.68 -4.92 -44.54
N GLU A 159 -0.43 -5.34 -43.31
CA GLU A 159 -0.89 -6.64 -42.82
C GLU A 159 -2.13 -6.37 -41.96
N HIS A 160 -3.29 -6.39 -42.61
CA HIS A 160 -4.60 -6.54 -42.00
C HIS A 160 -4.61 -7.81 -41.15
N LYS A 161 -4.27 -7.69 -39.87
CA LYS A 161 -4.49 -8.74 -38.88
C LYS A 161 -5.87 -8.53 -38.27
N GLU A 162 -6.81 -9.32 -38.76
CA GLU A 162 -8.02 -9.80 -38.09
C GLU A 162 -8.31 -9.12 -36.74
N GLU A 163 -8.90 -7.93 -36.80
CA GLU A 163 -9.59 -7.28 -35.70
C GLU A 163 -10.91 -8.02 -35.49
N THR A 164 -10.78 -9.23 -34.94
CA THR A 164 -11.84 -10.16 -34.59
C THR A 164 -12.41 -9.75 -33.23
N ASP A 165 -13.66 -9.31 -33.22
CA ASP A 165 -14.75 -9.47 -32.21
C ASP A 165 -14.41 -9.87 -30.73
N LEU A 166 -13.26 -9.48 -30.18
CA LEU A 166 -12.80 -9.75 -28.82
C LEU A 166 -12.89 -8.51 -27.91
N ALA A 167 -13.44 -7.41 -28.42
CA ALA A 167 -13.52 -6.12 -27.72
C ALA A 167 -14.40 -6.16 -26.44
N ASP A 168 -15.27 -7.17 -26.29
CA ASP A 168 -16.18 -7.27 -25.14
C ASP A 168 -15.62 -8.08 -23.96
N ALA A 169 -14.48 -8.77 -24.13
CA ALA A 169 -13.79 -9.48 -23.04
C ALA A 169 -12.85 -8.58 -22.23
N ALA A 170 -12.53 -7.38 -22.74
CA ALA A 170 -11.55 -6.47 -22.13
C ALA A 170 -12.11 -5.62 -20.97
N THR A 171 -13.42 -5.61 -20.77
CA THR A 171 -14.10 -4.81 -19.73
C THR A 171 -14.20 -5.52 -18.38
N THR A 172 -14.11 -6.86 -18.36
CA THR A 172 -14.25 -7.62 -17.12
C THR A 172 -12.94 -7.62 -16.33
N LYS A 173 -13.02 -7.26 -15.05
CA LYS A 173 -11.90 -7.31 -14.10
C LYS A 173 -11.29 -8.72 -14.11
N PRO A 174 -9.99 -8.89 -14.40
CA PRO A 174 -9.38 -10.21 -14.41
C PRO A 174 -9.36 -10.79 -13.00
N ASP A 175 -9.91 -11.99 -12.86
CA ASP A 175 -10.04 -12.68 -11.58
C ASP A 175 -8.90 -13.71 -11.40
N PRO A 176 -7.98 -13.52 -10.43
CA PRO A 176 -6.89 -14.45 -10.18
C PRO A 176 -7.37 -15.83 -9.68
N ALA A 177 -8.60 -15.96 -9.18
CA ALA A 177 -9.16 -17.24 -8.77
C ALA A 177 -9.34 -18.21 -9.96
N THR A 178 -9.46 -17.69 -11.18
CA THR A 178 -9.61 -18.49 -12.41
C THR A 178 -8.34 -19.24 -12.82
N ALA A 179 -7.16 -18.76 -12.40
CA ALA A 179 -5.88 -19.36 -12.77
C ALA A 179 -5.67 -20.73 -12.09
N LYS A 180 -5.35 -21.77 -12.86
CA LYS A 180 -5.13 -23.13 -12.37
C LYS A 180 -3.68 -23.47 -12.11
N ASN A 181 -2.77 -22.74 -12.74
CA ASN A 181 -1.32 -22.97 -12.66
C ASN A 181 -0.57 -21.62 -12.71
N ARG A 182 0.75 -21.66 -12.48
CA ARG A 182 1.58 -20.45 -12.45
C ARG A 182 1.56 -19.67 -13.77
N ALA A 183 1.52 -20.35 -14.92
CA ALA A 183 1.56 -19.70 -16.22
C ALA A 183 0.28 -18.88 -16.46
N GLU A 184 -0.87 -19.45 -16.13
CA GLU A 184 -2.16 -18.75 -16.17
C GLU A 184 -2.18 -17.55 -15.21
N LEU A 185 -1.67 -17.70 -13.98
CA LEU A 185 -1.62 -16.60 -13.02
C LEU A 185 -0.77 -15.42 -13.53
N LEU A 186 0.41 -15.71 -14.10
CA LEU A 186 1.28 -14.68 -14.66
C LEU A 186 0.71 -14.04 -15.92
N ALA A 187 -0.06 -14.78 -16.72
CA ALA A 187 -0.76 -14.25 -17.89
C ALA A 187 -1.88 -13.25 -17.51
N LEU A 188 -2.43 -13.33 -16.29
CA LEU A 188 -3.42 -12.37 -15.80
C LEU A 188 -2.81 -11.02 -15.37
N LEU A 189 -1.51 -10.96 -15.05
CA LEU A 189 -0.88 -9.72 -14.56
C LEU A 189 -0.92 -8.58 -15.60
N PRO A 190 -0.58 -8.79 -16.90
CA PRO A 190 -0.71 -7.75 -17.92
C PRO A 190 -2.17 -7.34 -18.17
N ALA A 191 -3.11 -8.28 -18.05
CA ALA A 191 -4.54 -7.99 -18.18
C ALA A 191 -5.00 -7.07 -17.03
N PHE A 192 -4.61 -7.36 -15.79
CA PHE A 192 -4.91 -6.53 -14.63
C PHE A 192 -4.31 -5.14 -14.75
N ARG A 193 -3.05 -5.04 -15.20
CA ARG A 193 -2.40 -3.74 -15.47
C ARG A 193 -3.15 -2.95 -16.54
N THR A 194 -3.64 -3.63 -17.59
CA THR A 194 -4.42 -2.99 -18.66
C THR A 194 -5.76 -2.48 -18.13
N TRP A 195 -6.45 -3.30 -17.33
CA TRP A 195 -7.72 -2.96 -16.70
C TRP A 195 -7.62 -1.75 -15.77
N LYS A 196 -6.53 -1.62 -14.98
CA LYS A 196 -6.23 -0.44 -14.15
C LYS A 196 -5.69 0.79 -14.94
N GLY A 197 -5.74 0.78 -16.26
CA GLY A 197 -5.35 1.93 -17.09
C GLY A 197 -3.88 1.97 -17.54
N ARG A 198 -3.22 0.81 -17.68
CA ARG A 198 -1.88 0.65 -18.29
C ARG A 198 -0.78 1.50 -17.64
N ARG A 199 -0.78 1.62 -16.31
CA ARG A 199 0.26 2.35 -15.56
C ARG A 199 1.67 1.88 -15.96
N SER A 200 2.58 2.83 -16.23
CA SER A 200 3.96 2.52 -16.64
C SER A 200 4.75 1.87 -15.50
N TYR A 201 5.72 1.00 -15.81
CA TYR A 201 6.52 0.32 -14.78
C TYR A 201 7.30 1.28 -13.88
N ARG A 202 7.71 2.46 -14.39
CA ARG A 202 8.36 3.50 -13.59
C ARG A 202 7.39 4.14 -12.57
N ASN A 203 6.12 4.30 -12.93
CA ASN A 203 5.10 4.78 -12.01
C ASN A 203 4.72 3.69 -10.99
N MET A 204 4.72 2.42 -11.39
CA MET A 204 4.56 1.30 -10.46
C MET A 204 5.69 1.27 -9.42
N GLU A 205 6.95 1.40 -9.86
CA GLU A 205 8.13 1.48 -8.97
C GLU A 205 7.99 2.62 -7.93
N LYS A 206 7.54 3.81 -8.36
CA LYS A 206 7.26 4.92 -7.44
C LYS A 206 6.12 4.61 -6.47
N ALA A 207 5.04 3.99 -6.94
CA ALA A 207 3.87 3.68 -6.12
C ALA A 207 4.18 2.68 -5.00
N ILE A 208 5.13 1.76 -5.22
CA ILE A 208 5.57 0.78 -4.22
C ILE A 208 6.79 1.23 -3.42
N ASP A 209 7.09 2.53 -3.40
CA ASP A 209 8.25 3.12 -2.71
C ASP A 209 9.58 2.44 -3.07
N LYS A 210 9.77 2.15 -4.36
CA LYS A 210 10.99 1.54 -4.92
C LYS A 210 11.39 0.18 -4.31
N ARG A 211 10.45 -0.54 -3.67
CA ARG A 211 10.69 -1.92 -3.17
C ARG A 211 11.23 -2.84 -4.28
N TYR A 212 10.75 -2.64 -5.50
CA TYR A 212 11.26 -3.30 -6.71
C TYR A 212 11.48 -2.28 -7.83
N VAL A 213 12.61 -2.42 -8.53
CA VAL A 213 12.94 -1.59 -9.70
C VAL A 213 12.03 -1.93 -10.89
N HIS A 214 11.72 -0.92 -11.73
CA HIS A 214 10.83 -1.09 -12.89
C HIS A 214 11.23 -2.24 -13.84
N SER A 215 12.53 -2.51 -14.00
CA SER A 215 13.03 -3.63 -14.82
C SER A 215 12.57 -4.98 -14.26
N THR A 216 12.63 -5.15 -12.94
CA THR A 216 12.15 -6.37 -12.26
C THR A 216 10.66 -6.53 -12.44
N LEU A 217 9.88 -5.45 -12.27
CA LEU A 217 8.43 -5.45 -12.48
C LEU A 217 8.07 -5.82 -13.92
N SER A 218 8.82 -5.33 -14.91
CA SER A 218 8.58 -5.64 -16.33
C SER A 218 8.84 -7.11 -16.70
N GLU A 219 9.67 -7.80 -15.93
CA GLU A 219 10.01 -9.21 -16.15
C GLU A 219 9.05 -10.17 -15.45
N VAL A 220 8.28 -9.72 -14.44
CA VAL A 220 7.38 -10.60 -13.67
C VAL A 220 6.46 -11.45 -14.56
N PRO A 221 5.73 -10.89 -15.55
CA PRO A 221 4.82 -11.67 -16.39
C PRO A 221 5.53 -12.66 -17.33
N LYS A 222 6.84 -12.49 -17.55
CA LYS A 222 7.63 -13.31 -18.47
C LYS A 222 8.32 -14.49 -17.76
N ARG A 223 8.25 -14.56 -16.43
CA ARG A 223 8.94 -15.59 -15.66
C ARG A 223 8.34 -16.97 -15.91
N THR A 224 9.21 -17.96 -16.01
CA THR A 224 8.83 -19.38 -16.14
C THR A 224 8.56 -20.03 -14.80
N ASN A 225 9.13 -19.49 -13.72
CA ASN A 225 8.95 -19.95 -12.34
C ASN A 225 7.99 -19.04 -11.58
N LEU A 226 7.28 -19.60 -10.60
CA LEU A 226 6.37 -18.84 -9.75
C LEU A 226 7.19 -17.80 -8.95
N PRO A 227 6.95 -16.49 -9.13
CA PRO A 227 7.65 -15.45 -8.38
C PRO A 227 7.31 -15.51 -6.88
N SER A 228 8.09 -14.84 -6.04
CA SER A 228 7.74 -14.69 -4.63
C SER A 228 6.39 -13.98 -4.47
N LEU A 229 5.66 -14.32 -3.40
CA LEU A 229 4.38 -13.69 -3.08
C LEU A 229 4.53 -12.16 -3.00
N ASP A 230 5.54 -11.65 -2.30
CA ASP A 230 5.78 -10.20 -2.17
C ASP A 230 6.00 -9.52 -3.53
N LEU A 231 6.67 -10.15 -4.49
CA LEU A 231 6.85 -9.58 -5.84
C LEU A 231 5.53 -9.55 -6.63
N VAL A 232 4.67 -10.55 -6.48
CA VAL A 232 3.34 -10.55 -7.10
C VAL A 232 2.48 -9.44 -6.48
N LEU A 233 2.44 -9.34 -5.16
CA LEU A 233 1.67 -8.30 -4.46
C LEU A 233 2.19 -6.89 -4.79
N ALA A 234 3.50 -6.69 -4.84
CA ALA A 234 4.09 -5.42 -5.26
C ALA A 234 3.73 -5.07 -6.72
N TYR A 235 3.59 -6.05 -7.62
CA TYR A 235 3.11 -5.79 -8.97
C TYR A 235 1.65 -5.29 -8.98
N ILE A 236 0.76 -5.95 -8.23
CA ILE A 236 -0.66 -5.59 -8.12
C ILE A 236 -0.84 -4.21 -7.49
N GLU A 237 -0.12 -3.98 -6.39
CA GLU A 237 -0.09 -2.71 -5.69
C GLU A 237 0.45 -1.58 -6.59
N GLY A 238 1.56 -1.84 -7.31
CA GLY A 238 2.10 -0.89 -8.27
C GLY A 238 1.11 -0.52 -9.38
N CYS A 239 0.26 -1.46 -9.80
CA CYS A 239 -0.84 -1.20 -10.73
C CYS A 239 -1.96 -0.34 -10.14
N GLY A 240 -2.00 -0.13 -8.82
CA GLY A 240 -3.12 0.51 -8.12
C GLY A 240 -4.20 -0.47 -7.68
N GLY A 241 -3.83 -1.71 -7.37
CA GLY A 241 -4.71 -2.67 -6.70
C GLY A 241 -5.12 -2.17 -5.30
N ASP A 242 -6.36 -2.42 -4.92
CA ASP A 242 -6.87 -2.20 -3.57
C ASP A 242 -6.60 -3.43 -2.66
N ASP A 243 -7.02 -3.37 -1.40
CA ASP A 243 -6.78 -4.46 -0.45
C ASP A 243 -7.50 -5.77 -0.86
N ASP A 244 -8.69 -5.66 -1.45
CA ASP A 244 -9.45 -6.81 -1.93
C ASP A 244 -8.74 -7.47 -3.12
N ASP A 245 -8.17 -6.67 -4.03
CA ASP A 245 -7.28 -7.15 -5.08
C ASP A 245 -6.10 -7.91 -4.47
N LEU A 246 -5.40 -7.32 -3.49
CA LEU A 246 -4.23 -7.96 -2.87
C LEU A 246 -4.57 -9.30 -2.21
N ILE A 247 -5.70 -9.38 -1.50
CA ILE A 247 -6.18 -10.62 -0.88
C ILE A 247 -6.48 -11.68 -1.95
N ALA A 248 -7.22 -11.33 -3.01
CA ALA A 248 -7.57 -12.26 -4.07
C ALA A 248 -6.32 -12.82 -4.78
N TRP A 249 -5.33 -11.96 -5.05
CA TRP A 249 -4.07 -12.37 -5.67
C TRP A 249 -3.20 -13.22 -4.73
N GLU A 250 -3.19 -12.92 -3.43
CA GLU A 250 -2.50 -13.72 -2.42
C GLU A 250 -3.08 -15.14 -2.32
N GLU A 251 -4.41 -15.26 -2.25
CA GLU A 251 -5.10 -16.55 -2.16
C GLU A 251 -4.85 -17.42 -3.40
N ALA A 252 -4.95 -16.83 -4.60
CA ALA A 252 -4.65 -17.52 -5.84
C ALA A 252 -3.19 -18.01 -5.90
N TRP A 253 -2.24 -17.16 -5.49
CA TRP A 253 -0.83 -17.51 -5.42
C TRP A 253 -0.59 -18.68 -4.46
N ARG A 254 -1.14 -18.62 -3.24
CA ARG A 254 -1.00 -19.69 -2.23
C ARG A 254 -1.55 -21.02 -2.74
N ARG A 255 -2.73 -21.01 -3.37
CA ARG A 255 -3.36 -22.19 -3.96
C ARG A 255 -2.46 -22.84 -5.01
N ILE A 256 -1.90 -22.05 -5.91
CA ILE A 256 -1.00 -22.53 -6.97
C ILE A 256 0.31 -23.04 -6.38
N ALA A 257 0.94 -22.30 -5.46
CA ALA A 257 2.18 -22.71 -4.81
C ALA A 257 2.03 -24.07 -4.09
N MET A 258 0.91 -24.29 -3.41
CA MET A 258 0.60 -25.57 -2.77
C MET A 258 0.32 -26.71 -3.79
N ALA A 259 -0.25 -26.40 -4.94
CA ALA A 259 -0.45 -27.39 -6.01
C ALA A 259 0.89 -27.79 -6.66
N GLU A 260 1.79 -26.84 -6.93
CA GLU A 260 3.10 -27.12 -7.53
C GLU A 260 4.01 -27.94 -6.61
N ARG A 261 3.96 -27.70 -5.29
CA ARG A 261 4.66 -28.52 -4.31
C ARG A 261 4.19 -29.97 -4.31
N ARG A 262 2.88 -30.20 -4.49
CA ARG A 262 2.30 -31.55 -4.59
C ARG A 262 2.66 -32.25 -5.89
N ASN A 263 2.75 -31.49 -6.99
CA ASN A 263 3.00 -32.03 -8.32
C ASN A 263 4.49 -32.18 -8.64
N SER A 264 5.40 -31.67 -7.79
CA SER A 264 6.84 -31.80 -7.98
C SER A 264 7.27 -33.25 -7.73
N PRO A 265 7.55 -34.04 -8.79
CA PRO A 265 7.88 -35.45 -8.67
C PRO A 265 9.38 -35.54 -8.32
N GLY A 266 9.72 -35.44 -7.03
CA GLY A 266 11.14 -35.38 -6.66
C GLY A 266 11.48 -35.20 -5.18
N ALA A 267 10.52 -35.22 -4.26
CA ALA A 267 10.84 -35.54 -2.86
C ALA A 267 10.94 -37.07 -2.73
N ASP A 268 11.92 -37.67 -3.41
CA ASP A 268 12.36 -39.04 -3.16
C ASP A 268 13.41 -38.98 -2.04
N PRO A 269 13.08 -39.37 -0.79
CA PRO A 269 14.03 -39.36 0.32
C PRO A 269 15.09 -40.48 0.24
N GLY A 270 15.20 -41.20 -0.89
CA GLY A 270 15.97 -42.44 -1.01
C GLY A 270 17.31 -42.35 -1.76
N ARG A 271 18.10 -41.27 -1.65
CA ARG A 271 19.47 -41.23 -2.19
C ARG A 271 20.52 -40.96 -1.11
N THR A 272 20.80 -42.00 -0.32
CA THR A 272 22.03 -42.18 0.47
C THR A 272 23.11 -42.84 -0.37
#